data_AF-A0A964UGQ6-F1
#
_entry.id   AF-A0A964UGQ6-F1
#
_cell.length_a   1.000
_cell.length_b   1.000
_cell.length_c   1.000
_cell.angle_alpha   90.00
_cell.angle_beta   90.00
_cell.angle_gamma   90.00
#
_symmetry.space_group_name_H-M   'P 1'
#
loop_
_entity.id
_entity.type
_entity.pdbx_description
1 polymer ?
#
loop_
_entity_poly.entity_id
_entity_poly.type
_entity_poly.pdbx_seq_one_letter_code
_entity_poly.pdbx_strand_id
1 'polypeptide(L)'
;MVTGRIARWHEAGLIDAETRDRLLAYEEDHSRPLALWAVFGIGALAIALGLVSLVAANWEAVPGGVRLGVHFALIAAAIATLLLREARLAAASPWAVEALVFVTAALGLTFFGHLGQVYQTSAPLWQPLAAWLALFAPLMLLNGRGWPVAAALVGGAIWCVWEYHSALGGYAARQAGEPPWAWLALVTALPVLFAPLGAALRARSARADFSRRLEQCGLAYAVAGGSIFTALASVGAFDSEPGALDPESQLVRAAVALVAGALVAAARPTRSGRMAGGIIALAGLITAAVSGANDVTVLAAALFMALWVGIAVAALVAGWRGVFQLAVGVIALRLIVLSFELASDLLLSGFGLIVSGVLVLAIAWAAWRVSRSLAPEAGGEA
;
A
#
# COMPACT_ATOMS: atom_id res chain seq x y z
N MET A 1 -27.33 13.83 -4.85
CA MET A 1 -26.69 12.89 -5.81
C MET A 1 -27.57 11.67 -6.13
N VAL A 2 -28.28 11.09 -5.16
CA VAL A 2 -29.21 9.97 -5.40
C VAL A 2 -30.51 10.45 -6.07
N THR A 3 -31.10 11.54 -5.60
CA THR A 3 -32.28 12.21 -6.17
C THR A 3 -32.12 12.54 -7.66
N GLY A 4 -30.97 13.10 -8.06
CA GLY A 4 -30.67 13.39 -9.48
C GLY A 4 -30.38 12.15 -10.33
N ARG A 5 -30.20 10.97 -9.73
CA ARG A 5 -30.07 9.70 -10.46
C ARG A 5 -31.45 9.09 -10.71
N ILE A 6 -32.32 9.12 -9.70
CA ILE A 6 -33.72 8.69 -9.80
C ILE A 6 -34.47 9.57 -10.82
N ALA A 7 -34.25 10.88 -10.82
CA ALA A 7 -34.82 11.80 -11.82
C ALA A 7 -34.40 11.44 -13.24
N ARG A 8 -33.11 11.16 -13.48
CA ARG A 8 -32.60 10.73 -14.79
C ARG A 8 -33.16 9.38 -15.24
N TRP A 9 -33.40 8.45 -14.32
CA TRP A 9 -34.04 7.17 -14.65
C TRP A 9 -35.49 7.34 -15.07
N HIS A 10 -36.21 8.24 -14.41
CA HIS A 10 -37.58 8.59 -14.80
C HIS A 10 -37.62 9.33 -16.15
N GLU A 11 -36.75 10.32 -16.36
CA GLU A 11 -36.63 11.03 -17.65
C GLU A 11 -36.24 10.11 -18.82
N ALA A 12 -35.42 9.10 -18.56
CA ALA A 12 -35.06 8.08 -19.55
C ALA A 12 -36.14 7.01 -19.75
N GLY A 13 -37.28 7.09 -19.05
CA GLY A 13 -38.38 6.12 -19.14
C GLY A 13 -38.08 4.75 -18.53
N LEU A 14 -37.02 4.62 -17.72
CA LEU A 14 -36.64 3.36 -17.07
C LEU A 14 -37.52 3.01 -15.87
N ILE A 15 -38.16 4.02 -15.26
CA ILE A 15 -39.09 3.86 -14.14
C ILE A 15 -40.29 4.80 -14.33
N ASP A 16 -41.47 4.37 -13.86
CA ASP A 16 -42.68 5.18 -13.85
C ASP A 16 -42.71 6.16 -12.67
N ALA A 17 -43.68 7.09 -12.70
CA ALA A 17 -43.84 8.11 -11.67
C ALA A 17 -44.10 7.51 -10.27
N GLU A 18 -44.87 6.42 -10.20
CA GLU A 18 -45.17 5.73 -8.94
C GLU A 18 -43.93 5.07 -8.34
N THR A 19 -43.07 4.44 -9.15
CA THR A 19 -41.81 3.85 -8.68
C THR A 19 -40.79 4.91 -8.30
N ARG A 20 -40.73 6.04 -9.03
CA ARG A 20 -39.92 7.20 -8.64
C ARG A 20 -40.30 7.67 -7.23
N ASP A 21 -41.58 7.86 -6.97
CA ASP A 21 -42.05 8.41 -5.69
C ASP A 21 -41.83 7.44 -4.54
N ARG A 22 -42.03 6.13 -4.75
CA ARG A 22 -41.66 5.09 -3.77
C ARG A 22 -40.16 5.06 -3.46
N LEU A 23 -39.31 5.23 -4.47
CA LEU A 23 -37.85 5.27 -4.28
C LEU A 23 -37.42 6.53 -3.54
N LEU A 24 -38.04 7.68 -3.82
CA LEU A 24 -37.76 8.92 -3.10
C LEU A 24 -38.16 8.81 -1.64
N ALA A 25 -39.36 8.29 -1.35
CA ALA A 25 -39.82 8.07 0.02
C ALA A 25 -38.93 7.07 0.77
N TYR A 26 -38.52 5.98 0.11
CA TYR A 26 -37.58 5.02 0.69
C TYR A 26 -36.24 5.67 1.06
N GLU A 27 -35.66 6.47 0.16
CA GLU A 27 -34.40 7.19 0.42
C GLU A 27 -34.54 8.26 1.50
N GLU A 28 -35.71 8.89 1.64
CA GLU A 28 -35.98 9.88 2.68
C GLU A 28 -36.06 9.21 4.07
N ASP A 29 -36.81 8.11 4.17
CA ASP A 29 -36.92 7.29 5.40
C ASP A 29 -35.60 6.61 5.80
N HIS A 30 -34.75 6.27 4.81
CA HIS A 30 -33.45 5.64 5.03
C HIS A 30 -32.28 6.62 4.94
N SER A 31 -32.58 7.93 4.86
CA SER A 31 -31.55 8.95 4.84
C SER A 31 -30.84 8.94 6.20
N ARG A 32 -29.55 8.59 6.20
CA ARG A 32 -28.74 8.75 7.41
C ARG A 32 -28.68 10.26 7.67
N PRO A 33 -29.09 10.76 8.85
CA PRO A 33 -29.05 12.19 9.14
C PRO A 33 -27.57 12.61 9.26
N LEU A 34 -26.94 12.89 8.13
CA LEU A 34 -25.50 13.17 8.02
C LEU A 34 -25.12 14.36 8.89
N ALA A 35 -25.99 15.36 9.01
CA ALA A 35 -25.81 16.49 9.91
C ALA A 35 -25.76 16.05 11.37
N LEU A 36 -26.68 15.18 11.82
CA LEU A 36 -26.69 14.66 13.18
C LEU A 36 -25.43 13.83 13.47
N TRP A 37 -25.04 12.95 12.54
CA TRP A 37 -23.79 12.20 12.63
C TRP A 37 -22.54 13.10 12.62
N ALA A 38 -22.57 14.21 11.87
CA ALA A 38 -21.52 15.21 11.89
C ALA A 38 -21.44 15.92 13.25
N VAL A 39 -22.58 16.31 13.84
CA VAL A 39 -22.62 16.92 15.18
C VAL A 39 -22.08 15.95 16.24
N PHE A 40 -22.50 14.68 16.21
CA PHE A 40 -21.96 13.66 17.12
C PHE A 40 -20.46 13.44 16.90
N GLY A 41 -20.01 13.37 15.65
CA GLY A 41 -18.59 13.23 15.32
C GLY A 41 -17.75 14.40 15.81
N ILE A 42 -18.20 15.64 15.58
CA ILE A 42 -17.54 16.87 16.05
C ILE A 42 -17.53 16.92 17.58
N GLY A 43 -18.64 16.60 18.24
CA GLY A 43 -18.72 16.55 19.70
C GLY A 43 -17.78 15.52 20.32
N ALA A 44 -17.75 14.30 19.77
CA ALA A 44 -16.82 13.26 20.20
C ALA A 44 -15.36 13.66 19.98
N LEU A 45 -15.04 14.28 18.83
CA LEU A 45 -13.71 14.79 18.54
C LEU A 45 -13.30 15.90 19.50
N ALA A 46 -14.19 16.85 19.80
CA ALA A 46 -13.93 17.93 20.75
C ALA A 46 -13.65 17.39 22.17
N ILE A 47 -14.41 16.37 22.61
CA ILE A 47 -14.16 15.70 23.89
C ILE A 47 -12.79 15.01 23.88
N ALA A 48 -12.49 14.24 22.82
CA ALA A 48 -11.20 13.54 22.70
C ALA A 48 -10.02 14.53 22.72
N LEU A 49 -10.11 15.62 21.94
CA LEU A 49 -9.10 16.68 21.92
C LEU A 49 -9.00 17.39 23.28
N GLY A 50 -10.12 17.67 23.94
CA GLY A 50 -10.14 18.25 25.29
C GLY A 50 -9.45 17.36 26.32
N LEU A 51 -9.68 16.05 26.28
CA LEU A 51 -9.01 15.08 27.15
C LEU A 51 -7.51 15.01 26.88
N VAL A 52 -7.11 14.95 25.60
CA VAL A 52 -5.68 14.97 25.21
C VAL A 52 -5.02 16.26 25.70
N SER A 53 -5.66 17.41 25.50
CA SER A 53 -5.16 18.71 25.97
C SER A 53 -5.04 18.78 27.49
N LEU A 54 -6.03 18.26 28.23
CA LEU A 54 -5.98 18.24 29.69
C LEU A 54 -4.83 17.36 30.21
N VAL A 55 -4.64 16.17 29.60
CA VAL A 55 -3.52 15.28 29.92
C VAL A 55 -2.19 15.93 29.55
N ALA A 56 -2.10 16.57 28.38
CA ALA A 56 -0.89 17.26 27.93
C ALA A 56 -0.53 18.45 28.85
N ALA A 57 -1.51 19.23 29.30
CA ALA A 57 -1.30 20.36 30.22
C ALA A 57 -0.78 19.91 31.59
N ASN A 58 -1.10 18.70 32.02
CA ASN A 58 -0.65 18.12 33.28
C ASN A 58 0.48 17.09 33.08
N TRP A 59 1.07 17.02 31.89
CA TRP A 59 1.97 15.93 31.50
C TRP A 59 3.13 15.79 32.49
N GLU A 60 3.83 16.89 32.78
CA GLU A 60 4.96 16.95 33.73
C GLU A 60 4.58 16.49 35.15
N ALA A 61 3.33 16.73 35.58
CA ALA A 61 2.89 16.41 36.93
C ALA A 61 2.59 14.92 37.15
N VAL A 62 2.33 14.15 36.08
CA VAL A 62 2.04 12.72 36.19
C VAL A 62 3.38 11.95 36.23
N PRO A 63 3.67 11.10 37.23
CA PRO A 63 4.91 10.32 37.24
C PRO A 63 5.01 9.38 36.02
N GLY A 64 6.19 9.27 35.40
CA GLY A 64 6.39 8.47 34.18
C GLY A 64 5.94 7.01 34.31
N GLY A 65 6.17 6.38 35.46
CA GLY A 65 5.69 5.02 35.75
C GLY A 65 4.16 4.89 35.75
N VAL A 66 3.43 5.92 36.21
CA VAL A 66 1.96 5.97 36.16
C VAL A 66 1.51 6.11 34.70
N ARG A 67 2.16 6.99 33.92
CA ARG A 67 1.83 7.16 32.49
C ARG A 67 2.00 5.84 31.73
N LEU A 68 3.11 5.13 31.95
CA LEU A 68 3.36 3.81 31.35
C LEU A 68 2.39 2.75 31.86
N GLY A 69 2.09 2.73 33.15
CA GLY A 69 1.15 1.79 33.76
C GLY A 69 -0.26 1.91 33.17
N VAL A 70 -0.77 3.13 32.99
CA VAL A 70 -2.06 3.37 32.33
C VAL A 70 -2.01 2.93 30.86
N HIS A 71 -0.96 3.26 30.12
CA HIS A 71 -0.84 2.88 28.72
C HIS A 71 -0.78 1.34 28.57
N PHE A 72 -0.02 0.65 29.41
CA PHE A 72 0.03 -0.81 29.44
C PHE A 72 -1.32 -1.43 29.83
N ALA A 73 -2.03 -0.85 30.80
CA ALA A 73 -3.36 -1.32 31.19
C ALA A 73 -4.37 -1.21 30.04
N LEU A 74 -4.31 -0.15 29.22
CA LEU A 74 -5.13 -0.02 28.03
C LEU A 74 -4.83 -1.10 26.99
N ILE A 75 -3.55 -1.41 26.75
CA ILE A 75 -3.14 -2.51 25.86
C ILE A 75 -3.67 -3.84 26.39
N ALA A 76 -3.44 -4.13 27.68
CA ALA A 76 -3.89 -5.37 28.32
C ALA A 76 -5.42 -5.52 28.28
N ALA A 77 -6.16 -4.44 28.54
CA ALA A 77 -7.62 -4.44 28.46
C ALA A 77 -8.13 -4.67 27.02
N ALA A 78 -7.48 -4.07 26.02
CA ALA A 78 -7.82 -4.27 24.62
C ALA A 78 -7.56 -5.72 24.16
N ILE A 79 -6.42 -6.29 24.55
CA ILE A 79 -6.09 -7.70 24.30
C ILE A 79 -7.08 -8.62 25.02
N ALA A 80 -7.37 -8.39 26.29
CA ALA A 80 -8.33 -9.19 27.05
C ALA A 80 -9.74 -9.11 26.42
N THR A 81 -10.14 -7.94 25.92
CA THR A 81 -11.41 -7.77 25.21
C THR A 81 -11.45 -8.57 23.92
N LEU A 82 -10.36 -8.58 23.15
CA LEU A 82 -10.23 -9.46 21.98
C LEU A 82 -10.37 -10.92 22.40
N LEU A 83 -9.54 -11.40 23.33
CA LEU A 83 -9.54 -12.82 23.72
C LEU A 83 -10.90 -13.30 24.28
N LEU A 84 -11.60 -12.47 25.05
CA LEU A 84 -12.83 -12.87 25.74
C LEU A 84 -14.11 -12.60 24.93
N ARG A 85 -14.08 -11.66 23.98
CA ARG A 85 -15.30 -11.17 23.30
C ARG A 85 -15.21 -11.13 21.78
N GLU A 86 -14.14 -11.63 21.17
CA GLU A 86 -13.97 -11.59 19.70
C GLU A 86 -15.18 -12.15 18.94
N ALA A 87 -15.67 -13.34 19.29
CA ALA A 87 -16.79 -13.96 18.59
C ALA A 87 -18.08 -13.11 18.66
N ARG A 88 -18.35 -12.51 19.84
CA ARG A 88 -19.52 -11.63 20.03
C ARG A 88 -19.37 -10.33 19.25
N LEU A 89 -18.18 -9.74 19.27
CA LEU A 89 -17.87 -8.53 18.51
C LEU A 89 -17.96 -8.78 17.01
N ALA A 90 -17.41 -9.89 16.52
CA ALA A 90 -17.46 -10.27 15.11
C ALA A 90 -18.90 -10.51 14.64
N ALA A 91 -19.76 -11.13 15.47
CA ALA A 91 -21.17 -11.33 15.16
C ALA A 91 -21.96 -10.01 15.07
N ALA A 92 -21.65 -9.04 15.94
CA ALA A 92 -22.29 -7.73 15.90
C ALA A 92 -21.76 -6.85 14.76
N SER A 93 -20.43 -6.80 14.59
CA SER A 93 -19.77 -6.05 13.53
C SER A 93 -18.33 -6.54 13.33
N PRO A 94 -17.99 -7.16 12.18
CA PRO A 94 -16.61 -7.54 11.86
C PRO A 94 -15.62 -6.37 11.89
N TRP A 95 -16.12 -5.15 11.63
CA TRP A 95 -15.33 -3.92 11.71
C TRP A 95 -14.93 -3.54 13.13
N ALA A 96 -15.70 -3.92 14.14
CA ALA A 96 -15.35 -3.66 15.54
C ALA A 96 -14.09 -4.44 15.94
N VAL A 97 -13.96 -5.69 15.49
CA VAL A 97 -12.74 -6.48 15.73
C VAL A 97 -11.55 -5.90 14.96
N GLU A 98 -11.74 -5.55 13.69
CA GLU A 98 -10.68 -4.90 12.88
C GLU A 98 -10.16 -3.61 13.55
N ALA A 99 -11.08 -2.75 13.99
CA ALA A 99 -10.74 -1.52 14.68
C ALA A 99 -10.03 -1.78 16.00
N LEU A 100 -10.50 -2.75 16.80
CA LEU A 100 -9.88 -3.07 18.09
C LEU A 100 -8.46 -3.65 17.90
N VAL A 101 -8.24 -4.51 16.91
CA VAL A 101 -6.89 -5.03 16.57
C VAL A 101 -5.98 -3.89 16.13
N PHE A 102 -6.46 -3.01 15.25
CA PHE A 102 -5.70 -1.86 14.77
C PHE A 102 -5.33 -0.91 15.92
N VAL A 103 -6.29 -0.56 16.77
CA VAL A 103 -6.07 0.29 17.95
C VAL A 103 -5.11 -0.37 18.93
N THR A 104 -5.22 -1.69 19.16
CA THR A 104 -4.30 -2.43 20.02
C THR A 104 -2.87 -2.37 19.48
N ALA A 105 -2.69 -2.56 18.18
CA ALA A 105 -1.39 -2.44 17.53
C ALA A 105 -0.85 -1.00 17.58
N ALA A 106 -1.71 0.01 17.39
CA ALA A 106 -1.32 1.41 17.49
C ALA A 106 -0.91 1.82 18.92
N LEU A 107 -1.66 1.36 19.94
CA LEU A 107 -1.28 1.53 21.36
C LEU A 107 0.07 0.86 21.64
N GLY A 108 0.28 -0.35 21.12
CA GLY A 108 1.57 -1.03 21.21
C GLY A 108 2.73 -0.20 20.61
N LEU A 109 2.50 0.39 19.44
CA LEU A 109 3.51 1.21 18.75
C LEU A 109 3.84 2.48 19.54
N THR A 110 2.81 3.20 19.99
CA THR A 110 2.99 4.45 20.76
C THR A 110 3.53 4.18 22.16
N PHE A 111 3.28 3.00 22.74
CA PHE A 111 3.88 2.59 24.01
C PHE A 111 5.40 2.56 23.94
N PHE A 112 6.01 2.07 22.86
CA PHE A 112 7.46 2.10 22.71
C PHE A 112 8.02 3.52 22.58
N GLY A 113 7.32 4.42 21.88
CA GLY A 113 7.69 5.83 21.84
C GLY A 113 7.62 6.49 23.23
N HIS A 114 6.57 6.17 23.99
CA HIS A 114 6.38 6.66 25.34
C HIS A 114 7.42 6.10 26.33
N LEU A 115 7.79 4.83 26.18
CA LEU A 115 8.86 4.20 26.96
C LEU A 115 10.19 4.94 26.72
N GLY A 116 10.51 5.25 25.46
CA GLY A 116 11.69 6.02 25.11
C GLY A 116 11.71 7.42 25.73
N GLN A 117 10.56 8.08 25.85
CA GLN A 117 10.45 9.38 26.52
C GLN A 117 10.66 9.29 28.04
N VAL A 118 10.01 8.34 28.71
CA VAL A 118 10.07 8.21 30.17
C VAL A 118 11.46 7.80 30.64
N TYR A 119 12.13 6.91 29.92
CA TYR A 119 13.47 6.43 30.25
C TYR A 119 14.59 7.12 29.47
N GLN A 120 14.27 8.12 28.64
CA GLN A 120 15.22 8.87 27.81
C GLN A 120 16.16 8.00 26.97
N THR A 121 15.64 6.92 26.38
CA THR A 121 16.46 5.98 25.61
C THR A 121 16.79 6.52 24.22
N SER A 122 18.03 6.33 23.77
CA SER A 122 18.52 6.72 22.43
C SER A 122 18.62 5.55 21.45
N ALA A 123 17.81 4.51 21.64
CA ALA A 123 17.83 3.32 20.78
C ALA A 123 17.45 3.69 19.33
N PRO A 124 18.15 3.14 18.31
CA PRO A 124 17.74 3.29 16.91
C PRO A 124 16.30 2.81 16.70
N LEU A 125 15.51 3.52 15.90
CA LEU A 125 14.06 3.31 15.76
C LEU A 125 13.67 1.89 15.30
N TRP A 126 14.54 1.19 14.57
CA TRP A 126 14.29 -0.19 14.16
C TRP A 126 14.16 -1.15 15.36
N GLN A 127 14.82 -0.88 16.49
CA GLN A 127 14.76 -1.77 17.67
C GLN A 127 13.36 -1.81 18.31
N PRO A 128 12.75 -0.67 18.71
CA PRO A 128 11.38 -0.67 19.20
C PRO A 128 10.37 -1.11 18.14
N LEU A 129 10.59 -0.80 16.85
CA LEU A 129 9.73 -1.29 15.78
C LEU A 129 9.81 -2.81 15.59
N ALA A 130 11.00 -3.40 15.68
CA ALA A 130 11.17 -4.84 15.64
C ALA A 130 10.52 -5.52 16.85
N ALA A 131 10.67 -4.94 18.05
CA ALA A 131 9.97 -5.41 19.25
C ALA A 131 8.44 -5.32 19.08
N TRP A 132 7.94 -4.22 18.53
CA TRP A 132 6.53 -4.05 18.21
C TRP A 132 6.04 -5.09 17.20
N LEU A 133 6.77 -5.33 16.11
CA LEU A 133 6.43 -6.38 15.15
C LEU A 133 6.44 -7.76 15.81
N ALA A 134 7.45 -8.08 16.62
CA ALA A 134 7.54 -9.38 17.30
C ALA A 134 6.34 -9.64 18.23
N LEU A 135 5.85 -8.61 18.92
CA LEU A 135 4.74 -8.73 19.86
C LEU A 135 3.36 -8.63 19.20
N PHE A 136 3.19 -7.73 18.22
CA PHE A 136 1.87 -7.40 17.66
C PHE A 136 1.61 -7.96 16.26
N ALA A 137 2.64 -8.35 15.49
CA ALA A 137 2.41 -9.03 14.20
C ALA A 137 1.65 -10.35 14.34
N PRO A 138 1.91 -11.22 15.33
CA PRO A 138 1.10 -12.42 15.54
C PRO A 138 -0.37 -12.08 15.80
N LEU A 139 -0.64 -11.06 16.63
CA LEU A 139 -2.00 -10.60 16.90
C LEU A 139 -2.70 -10.13 15.62
N MET A 140 -2.03 -9.30 14.81
CA MET A 140 -2.53 -8.79 13.53
C MET A 140 -2.76 -9.89 12.50
N LEU A 141 -1.84 -10.85 12.39
CA LEU A 141 -1.97 -11.99 11.48
C LEU A 141 -3.13 -12.93 11.87
N LEU A 142 -3.34 -13.13 13.17
CA LEU A 142 -4.40 -14.01 13.68
C LEU A 142 -5.79 -13.37 13.61
N ASN A 143 -5.91 -12.07 13.88
CA ASN A 143 -7.21 -11.41 14.07
C ASN A 143 -7.57 -10.38 13.00
N GLY A 144 -6.63 -9.95 12.16
CA GLY A 144 -6.85 -8.97 11.10
C GLY A 144 -7.85 -9.44 10.05
N ARG A 145 -8.77 -8.58 9.64
CA ARG A 145 -9.87 -8.85 8.71
C ARG A 145 -9.87 -7.92 7.49
N GLY A 146 -9.25 -6.75 7.60
CA GLY A 146 -9.35 -5.69 6.60
C GLY A 146 -8.02 -5.09 6.17
N TRP A 147 -8.12 -3.93 5.51
CA TRP A 147 -6.96 -3.20 4.99
C TRP A 147 -6.19 -2.41 6.06
N PRO A 148 -6.80 -1.82 7.12
CA PRO A 148 -6.03 -1.05 8.10
C PRO A 148 -5.00 -1.91 8.84
N VAL A 149 -5.39 -3.10 9.30
CA VAL A 149 -4.48 -4.01 10.00
C VAL A 149 -3.41 -4.54 9.05
N ALA A 150 -3.77 -4.88 7.80
CA ALA A 150 -2.79 -5.30 6.80
C ALA A 150 -1.77 -4.19 6.47
N ALA A 151 -2.24 -2.95 6.32
CA ALA A 151 -1.39 -1.79 6.07
C ALA A 151 -0.48 -1.49 7.26
N ALA A 152 -0.98 -1.57 8.50
CA ALA A 152 -0.16 -1.41 9.71
C ALA A 152 0.96 -2.45 9.78
N LEU A 153 0.63 -3.73 9.54
CA LEU A 153 1.60 -4.82 9.56
C LEU A 153 2.67 -4.65 8.49
N VAL A 154 2.26 -4.49 7.23
CA VAL A 154 3.21 -4.41 6.11
C VAL A 154 3.97 -3.09 6.12
N GLY A 155 3.29 -1.98 6.38
CA GLY A 155 3.92 -0.66 6.50
C GLY A 155 4.93 -0.58 7.65
N GLY A 156 4.58 -1.13 8.82
CA GLY A 156 5.50 -1.21 9.95
C GLY A 156 6.70 -2.13 9.68
N ALA A 157 6.50 -3.23 8.95
CA ALA A 157 7.60 -4.09 8.50
C ALA A 157 8.52 -3.37 7.50
N ILE A 158 7.96 -2.68 6.50
CA ILE A 158 8.72 -1.86 5.53
C ILE A 158 9.53 -0.81 6.27
N TRP A 159 8.90 -0.03 7.16
CA TRP A 159 9.61 0.99 7.92
C TRP A 159 10.74 0.40 8.76
N CYS A 160 10.47 -0.71 9.46
CA CYS A 160 11.47 -1.37 10.30
C CYS A 160 12.71 -1.81 9.49
N VAL A 161 12.54 -2.44 8.32
CA VAL A 161 13.68 -2.91 7.52
C VAL A 161 14.50 -1.77 6.92
N TRP A 162 13.86 -0.65 6.55
CA TRP A 162 14.56 0.53 6.04
C TRP A 162 15.25 1.34 7.14
N GLU A 163 14.65 1.46 8.33
CA GLU A 163 15.34 2.02 9.51
C GLU A 163 16.53 1.15 9.93
N TYR A 164 16.40 -0.18 9.87
CA TYR A 164 17.50 -1.09 10.14
C TYR A 164 18.64 -0.91 9.12
N HIS A 165 18.30 -0.81 7.83
CA HIS A 165 19.25 -0.50 6.76
C HIS A 165 20.02 0.79 7.04
N SER A 166 19.30 1.88 7.29
CA SER A 166 19.89 3.20 7.57
C SER A 166 20.77 3.20 8.83
N ALA A 167 20.30 2.57 9.91
CA ALA A 167 21.02 2.52 11.18
C ALA A 167 22.31 1.69 11.09
N LEU A 168 22.27 0.53 10.44
CA LEU A 168 23.45 -0.33 10.30
C LEU A 168 24.47 0.26 9.30
N GLY A 169 23.98 0.81 8.17
CA GLY A 169 24.83 1.53 7.22
C GLY A 169 25.56 2.71 7.88
N GLY A 170 24.83 3.53 8.64
CA GLY A 170 25.42 4.65 9.38
C GLY A 170 26.33 4.23 10.55
N TYR A 171 26.14 3.04 11.12
CA TYR A 171 27.06 2.49 12.13
C TYR A 171 28.38 2.03 11.51
N ALA A 172 28.32 1.22 10.45
CA ALA A 172 29.50 0.71 9.77
C ALA A 172 30.35 1.85 9.17
N ALA A 173 29.71 2.86 8.56
CA ALA A 173 30.39 4.04 8.06
C ALA A 173 31.18 4.79 9.16
N ARG A 174 30.63 4.90 10.38
CA ARG A 174 31.31 5.52 11.53
C ARG A 174 32.50 4.71 12.04
N GLN A 175 32.52 3.40 11.80
CA GLN A 175 33.62 2.53 12.20
C GLN A 175 34.67 2.34 11.10
N ALA A 176 34.56 3.08 9.99
CA ALA A 176 35.38 2.87 8.79
C ALA A 176 35.33 1.41 8.28
N GLY A 177 34.24 0.70 8.56
CA GLY A 177 33.99 -0.64 8.05
C GLY A 177 32.99 -0.61 6.89
N GLU A 178 33.07 -1.60 6.02
CA GLU A 178 32.09 -1.76 4.94
C GLU A 178 30.78 -2.34 5.50
N PRO A 179 29.63 -1.68 5.26
CA PRO A 179 28.35 -2.25 5.62
C PRO A 179 28.12 -3.58 4.87
N PRO A 180 27.41 -4.56 5.47
CA PRO A 180 27.11 -5.82 4.79
C PRO A 180 25.96 -5.61 3.78
N TRP A 181 26.25 -4.99 2.64
CA TRP A 181 25.24 -4.51 1.68
C TRP A 181 24.32 -5.62 1.15
N ALA A 182 24.87 -6.79 0.83
CA ALA A 182 24.07 -7.95 0.41
C ALA A 182 23.05 -8.40 1.48
N TRP A 183 23.45 -8.39 2.76
CA TRP A 183 22.53 -8.67 3.88
C TRP A 183 21.46 -7.60 4.00
N LEU A 184 21.84 -6.33 3.91
CA LEU A 184 20.91 -5.22 3.95
C LEU A 184 19.93 -5.22 2.78
N ALA A 185 20.38 -5.63 1.59
CA ALA A 185 19.55 -5.84 0.42
C ALA A 185 18.55 -6.97 0.63
N LEU A 186 18.99 -8.10 1.22
CA LEU A 186 18.11 -9.20 1.59
C LEU A 186 17.02 -8.73 2.57
N VAL A 187 17.40 -8.03 3.64
CA VAL A 187 16.48 -7.54 4.68
C VAL A 187 15.46 -6.56 4.09
N THR A 188 15.89 -5.62 3.24
CA THR A 188 14.98 -4.67 2.56
C THR A 188 14.08 -5.34 1.51
N ALA A 189 14.42 -6.53 1.02
CA ALA A 189 13.57 -7.30 0.12
C ALA A 189 12.47 -8.12 0.83
N LEU A 190 12.64 -8.44 2.12
CA LEU A 190 11.72 -9.30 2.88
C LEU A 190 10.24 -8.86 2.83
N PRO A 191 9.87 -7.56 2.83
CA PRO A 191 8.46 -7.18 2.75
C PRO A 191 7.74 -7.65 1.47
N VAL A 192 8.47 -7.98 0.40
CA VAL A 192 7.86 -8.61 -0.79
C VAL A 192 7.23 -9.97 -0.45
N LEU A 193 7.76 -10.68 0.56
CA LEU A 193 7.26 -12.00 0.99
C LEU A 193 5.88 -11.96 1.64
N PHE A 194 5.34 -10.78 1.98
CA PHE A 194 3.93 -10.65 2.34
C PHE A 194 3.00 -11.02 1.16
N ALA A 195 3.48 -10.90 -0.09
CA ALA A 195 2.73 -11.29 -1.27
C ALA A 195 2.39 -12.80 -1.28
N PRO A 196 3.38 -13.72 -1.29
CA PRO A 196 3.12 -15.16 -1.24
C PRO A 196 2.47 -15.61 0.07
N LEU A 197 2.78 -14.97 1.21
CA LEU A 197 2.09 -15.24 2.47
C LEU A 197 0.59 -14.96 2.36
N GLY A 198 0.21 -13.78 1.87
CA GLY A 198 -1.19 -13.41 1.64
C GLY A 198 -1.88 -14.34 0.64
N ALA A 199 -1.20 -14.70 -0.44
CA ALA A 199 -1.72 -15.65 -1.44
C ALA A 199 -1.99 -17.04 -0.83
N ALA A 200 -1.08 -17.57 -0.01
CA ALA A 200 -1.21 -18.86 0.65
C ALA A 200 -2.30 -18.87 1.73
N LEU A 201 -2.38 -17.81 2.55
CA LEU A 201 -3.40 -17.66 3.59
C LEU A 201 -4.80 -17.51 2.99
N ARG A 202 -4.92 -16.81 1.86
CA ARG A 202 -6.20 -16.62 1.17
C ARG A 202 -6.85 -17.93 0.74
N ALA A 203 -6.04 -18.93 0.37
CA ALA A 203 -6.54 -20.26 0.00
C ALA A 203 -7.06 -21.07 1.19
N ARG A 204 -6.67 -20.71 2.42
CA ARG A 204 -6.88 -21.54 3.63
C ARG A 204 -7.71 -20.86 4.73
N SER A 205 -7.99 -19.56 4.60
CA SER A 205 -8.59 -18.75 5.66
C SER A 205 -9.96 -18.22 5.28
N ALA A 206 -10.88 -18.20 6.25
CA ALA A 206 -12.15 -17.47 6.17
C ALA A 206 -11.97 -15.94 6.05
N ARG A 207 -10.76 -15.42 6.33
CA ARG A 207 -10.39 -13.99 6.25
C ARG A 207 -9.74 -13.65 4.90
N ALA A 208 -10.47 -13.93 3.83
CA ALA A 208 -9.97 -13.78 2.46
C ALA A 208 -9.60 -12.33 2.11
N ASP A 209 -10.31 -11.34 2.68
CA ASP A 209 -10.04 -9.92 2.44
C ASP A 209 -8.72 -9.47 3.03
N PHE A 210 -8.46 -9.73 4.32
CA PHE A 210 -7.16 -9.46 4.95
C PHE A 210 -6.00 -10.10 4.17
N SER A 211 -6.15 -11.39 3.83
CA SER A 211 -5.12 -12.13 3.10
C SER A 211 -4.86 -11.53 1.71
N ARG A 212 -5.92 -11.08 1.02
CA ARG A 212 -5.81 -10.34 -0.23
C ARG A 212 -5.11 -8.99 -0.04
N ARG A 213 -5.34 -8.28 1.06
CA ARG A 213 -4.66 -7.00 1.35
C ARG A 213 -3.18 -7.20 1.61
N LEU A 214 -2.78 -8.24 2.33
CA LEU A 214 -1.36 -8.63 2.47
C LEU A 214 -0.73 -8.91 1.10
N GLU A 215 -1.42 -9.68 0.27
CA GLU A 215 -0.95 -9.99 -1.10
C GLU A 215 -0.70 -8.70 -1.90
N GLN A 216 -1.67 -7.79 -1.88
CA GLN A 216 -1.64 -6.52 -2.59
C GLN A 216 -0.56 -5.57 -2.07
N CYS A 217 -0.32 -5.52 -0.75
CA CYS A 217 0.72 -4.66 -0.18
C CYS A 217 2.12 -5.15 -0.57
N GLY A 218 2.36 -6.47 -0.52
CA GLY A 218 3.64 -7.04 -0.97
C GLY A 218 3.89 -6.83 -2.47
N LEU A 219 2.85 -7.00 -3.30
CA LEU A 219 2.92 -6.69 -4.73
C LEU A 219 3.21 -5.20 -4.98
N ALA A 220 2.49 -4.32 -4.30
CA ALA A 220 2.67 -2.88 -4.42
C ALA A 220 4.08 -2.45 -4.01
N TYR A 221 4.64 -3.06 -2.95
CA TYR A 221 6.01 -2.82 -2.53
C TYR A 221 7.03 -3.21 -3.61
N ALA A 222 6.87 -4.37 -4.26
CA ALA A 222 7.75 -4.79 -5.35
C ALA A 222 7.67 -3.84 -6.57
N VAL A 223 6.46 -3.47 -6.98
CA VAL A 223 6.23 -2.54 -8.11
C VAL A 223 6.76 -1.14 -7.80
N ALA A 224 6.53 -0.64 -6.58
CA ALA A 224 7.04 0.64 -6.14
C ALA A 224 8.58 0.64 -6.11
N GLY A 225 9.20 -0.41 -5.58
CA GLY A 225 10.65 -0.60 -5.60
C GLY A 225 11.22 -0.55 -7.00
N GLY A 226 10.70 -1.37 -7.93
CA GLY A 226 11.14 -1.38 -9.33
C GLY A 226 10.97 -0.02 -10.01
N SER A 227 9.85 0.66 -9.76
CA SER A 227 9.59 2.01 -10.31
C SER A 227 10.58 3.05 -9.76
N ILE A 228 10.82 3.05 -8.44
CA ILE A 228 11.78 3.97 -7.80
C ILE A 228 13.19 3.71 -8.30
N PHE A 229 13.61 2.44 -8.41
CA PHE A 229 14.95 2.11 -8.92
C PHE A 229 15.15 2.57 -10.37
N THR A 230 14.15 2.42 -11.24
CA THR A 230 14.25 2.99 -12.61
C THR A 230 14.31 4.53 -12.62
N ALA A 231 13.65 5.20 -11.68
CA ALA A 231 13.78 6.66 -11.55
C ALA A 231 15.18 7.06 -11.04
N LEU A 232 15.73 6.33 -10.07
CA LEU A 232 17.09 6.52 -9.56
C LEU A 232 18.16 6.29 -10.65
N ALA A 233 17.98 5.28 -11.50
CA ALA A 233 18.88 5.02 -12.62
C ALA A 233 18.84 6.14 -13.67
N SER A 234 17.68 6.80 -13.84
CA SER A 234 17.52 7.91 -14.77
C SER A 234 18.35 9.14 -14.39
N VAL A 235 18.74 9.26 -13.12
CA VAL A 235 19.55 10.35 -12.56
C VAL A 235 20.96 9.92 -12.14
N GLY A 236 21.40 8.72 -12.55
CA GLY A 236 22.78 8.28 -12.30
C GLY A 236 23.07 7.77 -10.90
N ALA A 237 22.06 7.45 -10.10
CA ALA A 237 22.26 7.16 -8.67
C ALA A 237 22.92 5.80 -8.35
N PHE A 238 23.21 4.96 -9.36
CA PHE A 238 23.84 3.66 -9.14
C PHE A 238 25.35 3.78 -9.26
N ASP A 239 26.05 3.62 -8.13
CA ASP A 239 27.50 3.61 -8.10
C ASP A 239 28.06 2.20 -8.39
N SER A 240 29.30 2.16 -8.88
CA SER A 240 30.07 0.91 -9.02
C SER A 240 30.70 0.46 -7.70
N GLU A 241 30.75 1.37 -6.71
CA GLU A 241 31.27 1.09 -5.38
C GLU A 241 30.25 0.30 -4.55
N PRO A 242 30.69 -0.56 -3.61
CA PRO A 242 29.80 -1.30 -2.73
C PRO A 242 28.84 -0.36 -1.97
N GLY A 243 27.53 -0.54 -2.15
CA GLY A 243 26.55 0.43 -1.69
C GLY A 243 25.13 -0.13 -1.61
N ALA A 244 24.17 0.66 -1.14
CA ALA A 244 22.77 0.22 -1.11
C ALA A 244 22.19 -0.04 -2.51
N LEU A 245 22.75 0.64 -3.51
CA LEU A 245 22.30 0.64 -4.90
C LEU A 245 23.19 -0.19 -5.84
N ASP A 246 24.27 -0.78 -5.35
CA ASP A 246 25.20 -1.53 -6.20
C ASP A 246 24.52 -2.74 -6.92
N PRO A 247 25.11 -3.23 -8.02
CA PRO A 247 24.53 -4.34 -8.78
C PRO A 247 24.27 -5.61 -7.96
N GLU A 248 25.14 -5.97 -7.03
CA GLU A 248 24.96 -7.19 -6.20
C GLU A 248 23.75 -7.04 -5.29
N SER A 249 23.60 -5.88 -4.64
CA SER A 249 22.41 -5.56 -3.84
C SER A 249 21.12 -5.61 -4.67
N GLN A 250 21.14 -5.17 -5.93
CA GLN A 250 19.98 -5.30 -6.81
C GLN A 250 19.66 -6.74 -7.18
N LEU A 251 20.69 -7.55 -7.46
CA LEU A 251 20.52 -8.98 -7.77
C LEU A 251 19.92 -9.73 -6.58
N VAL A 252 20.31 -9.42 -5.35
CA VAL A 252 19.71 -10.00 -4.14
C VAL A 252 18.21 -9.65 -4.06
N ARG A 253 17.84 -8.37 -4.22
CA ARG A 253 16.43 -7.94 -4.20
C ARG A 253 15.63 -8.58 -5.33
N ALA A 254 16.20 -8.66 -6.52
CA ALA A 254 15.60 -9.30 -7.69
C ALA A 254 15.35 -10.80 -7.44
N ALA A 255 16.32 -11.52 -6.89
CA ALA A 255 16.16 -12.94 -6.57
C ALA A 255 14.99 -13.19 -5.61
N VAL A 256 14.88 -12.37 -4.54
CA VAL A 256 13.76 -12.47 -3.60
C VAL A 256 12.43 -12.17 -4.28
N ALA A 257 12.35 -11.15 -5.14
CA ALA A 257 11.14 -10.82 -5.88
C ALA A 257 10.74 -11.92 -6.87
N LEU A 258 11.70 -12.51 -7.59
CA LEU A 258 11.45 -13.64 -8.50
C LEU A 258 10.89 -14.85 -7.76
N VAL A 259 11.51 -15.22 -6.62
CA VAL A 259 11.02 -16.31 -5.77
C VAL A 259 9.61 -15.99 -5.25
N ALA A 260 9.38 -14.76 -4.77
CA ALA A 260 8.07 -14.35 -4.28
C ALA A 260 6.99 -14.43 -5.37
N GLY A 261 7.30 -13.97 -6.60
CA GLY A 261 6.42 -14.05 -7.75
C GLY A 261 6.06 -15.48 -8.12
N ALA A 262 7.05 -16.38 -8.14
CA ALA A 262 6.84 -17.81 -8.37
C ALA A 262 5.97 -18.43 -7.27
N LEU A 263 6.21 -18.11 -6.01
CA LEU A 263 5.42 -18.60 -4.88
C LEU A 263 3.97 -18.11 -4.92
N VAL A 264 3.71 -16.85 -5.32
CA VAL A 264 2.34 -16.34 -5.53
C VAL A 264 1.62 -17.11 -6.64
N ALA A 265 2.31 -17.31 -7.77
CA ALA A 265 1.73 -18.05 -8.90
C ALA A 265 1.42 -19.51 -8.53
N ALA A 266 2.29 -20.15 -7.73
CA ALA A 266 2.09 -21.51 -7.23
C ALA A 266 0.97 -21.59 -6.19
N ALA A 267 0.92 -20.66 -5.24
CA ALA A 267 -0.11 -20.63 -4.19
C ALA A 267 -1.51 -20.29 -4.74
N ARG A 268 -1.60 -19.56 -5.85
CA ARG A 268 -2.86 -19.19 -6.51
C ARG A 268 -2.82 -19.52 -8.02
N PRO A 269 -3.05 -20.78 -8.42
CA PRO A 269 -3.00 -21.24 -9.83
C PRO A 269 -4.15 -20.72 -10.71
N THR A 270 -4.85 -19.67 -10.29
CA THR A 270 -5.85 -18.93 -11.07
C THR A 270 -5.17 -17.99 -12.08
N ARG A 271 -5.86 -17.55 -13.13
CA ARG A 271 -5.34 -16.51 -14.05
C ARG A 271 -4.92 -15.26 -13.28
N SER A 272 -5.77 -14.79 -12.37
CA SER A 272 -5.50 -13.64 -11.50
C SER A 272 -4.25 -13.81 -10.63
N GLY A 273 -4.04 -14.98 -10.02
CA GLY A 273 -2.86 -15.24 -9.18
C GLY A 273 -1.57 -15.37 -9.99
N ARG A 274 -1.61 -16.02 -11.16
CA ARG A 274 -0.48 -16.06 -12.09
C ARG A 274 -0.08 -14.68 -12.60
N MET A 275 -1.04 -13.80 -12.89
CA MET A 275 -0.76 -12.41 -13.27
C MET A 275 -0.16 -11.60 -12.11
N ALA A 276 -0.65 -11.76 -10.87
CA ALA A 276 -0.04 -11.14 -9.69
C ALA A 276 1.42 -11.59 -9.50
N GLY A 277 1.68 -12.90 -9.58
CA GLY A 277 3.04 -13.45 -9.49
C GLY A 277 3.93 -12.98 -10.63
N GLY A 278 3.40 -12.91 -11.85
CA GLY A 278 4.10 -12.40 -13.02
C GLY A 278 4.51 -10.93 -12.91
N ILE A 279 3.64 -10.08 -12.32
CA ILE A 279 3.98 -8.68 -12.04
C ILE A 279 5.15 -8.56 -11.05
N ILE A 280 5.13 -9.35 -9.97
CA ILE A 280 6.21 -9.35 -8.98
C ILE A 280 7.52 -9.86 -9.59
N ALA A 281 7.45 -10.93 -10.39
CA ALA A 281 8.61 -11.45 -11.10
C ALA A 281 9.16 -10.43 -12.10
N LEU A 282 8.30 -9.74 -12.86
CA LEU A 282 8.70 -8.67 -13.77
C LEU A 282 9.37 -7.53 -13.01
N ALA A 283 8.81 -7.09 -11.87
CA ALA A 283 9.46 -6.10 -11.01
C ALA A 283 10.85 -6.55 -10.55
N GLY A 284 11.01 -7.83 -10.21
CA GLY A 284 12.32 -8.44 -9.91
C GLY A 284 13.30 -8.39 -11.09
N LEU A 285 12.86 -8.75 -12.30
CA LEU A 285 13.68 -8.68 -13.51
C LEU A 285 14.12 -7.25 -13.83
N ILE A 286 13.21 -6.28 -13.69
CA ILE A 286 13.52 -4.86 -13.88
C ILE A 286 14.54 -4.39 -12.85
N THR A 287 14.38 -4.77 -11.57
CA THR A 287 15.37 -4.48 -10.52
C THR A 287 16.74 -5.09 -10.84
N ALA A 288 16.81 -6.31 -11.39
CA ALA A 288 18.10 -6.89 -11.79
C ALA A 288 18.77 -6.14 -12.96
N ALA A 289 17.98 -5.63 -13.91
CA ALA A 289 18.49 -4.97 -15.10
C ALA A 289 18.80 -3.48 -14.89
N VAL A 290 18.29 -2.87 -13.82
CA VAL A 290 18.28 -1.41 -13.64
C VAL A 290 19.68 -0.80 -13.58
N SER A 291 20.66 -1.49 -12.97
CA SER A 291 22.04 -0.99 -12.86
C SER A 291 22.69 -0.79 -14.24
N GLY A 292 22.31 -1.59 -15.24
CA GLY A 292 22.77 -1.43 -16.62
C GLY A 292 22.16 -0.24 -17.36
N ALA A 293 21.15 0.41 -16.76
CA ALA A 293 20.52 1.61 -17.28
C ALA A 293 20.97 2.90 -16.57
N ASN A 294 21.95 2.82 -15.68
CA ASN A 294 22.43 3.98 -14.93
C ASN A 294 22.99 5.05 -15.87
N ASP A 295 22.62 6.31 -15.62
CA ASP A 295 22.96 7.47 -16.46
C ASP A 295 22.45 7.42 -17.91
N VAL A 296 21.67 6.40 -18.27
CA VAL A 296 21.05 6.26 -19.59
C VAL A 296 19.54 6.48 -19.42
N THR A 297 19.14 7.75 -19.30
CA THR A 297 17.75 8.18 -19.03
C THR A 297 16.72 7.49 -19.93
N VAL A 298 17.01 7.34 -21.23
CA VAL A 298 16.12 6.67 -22.18
C VAL A 298 15.95 5.18 -21.85
N LEU A 299 17.02 4.48 -21.49
CA LEU A 299 16.98 3.07 -21.14
C LEU A 299 16.26 2.86 -19.79
N ALA A 300 16.53 3.72 -18.81
CA ALA A 300 15.86 3.69 -17.51
C ALA A 300 14.36 3.98 -17.65
N ALA A 301 13.97 4.94 -18.49
CA ALA A 301 12.59 5.19 -18.85
C ALA A 301 11.96 4.02 -19.61
N ALA A 302 12.68 3.36 -20.52
CA ALA A 302 12.20 2.17 -21.23
C ALA A 302 11.92 1.00 -20.26
N LEU A 303 12.79 0.78 -19.26
CA LEU A 303 12.56 -0.22 -18.20
C LEU A 303 11.32 0.12 -17.35
N PHE A 304 11.14 1.39 -16.97
CA PHE A 304 9.93 1.85 -16.28
C PHE A 304 8.68 1.55 -17.13
N MET A 305 8.72 1.90 -18.42
CA MET A 305 7.61 1.68 -19.34
C MET A 305 7.34 0.18 -19.53
N ALA A 306 8.37 -0.65 -19.62
CA ALA A 306 8.24 -2.10 -19.72
C ALA A 306 7.55 -2.70 -18.49
N LEU A 307 7.89 -2.24 -17.28
CA LEU A 307 7.21 -2.64 -16.04
C LEU A 307 5.72 -2.34 -16.10
N TRP A 308 5.36 -1.09 -16.40
CA TRP A 308 3.96 -0.65 -16.38
C TRP A 308 3.13 -1.17 -17.56
N VAL A 309 3.73 -1.38 -18.73
CA VAL A 309 3.09 -2.09 -19.85
C VAL A 309 2.83 -3.55 -19.46
N GLY A 310 3.80 -4.21 -18.81
CA GLY A 310 3.61 -5.56 -18.29
C GLY A 310 2.47 -5.64 -17.26
N ILE A 311 2.37 -4.65 -16.37
CA ILE A 311 1.24 -4.52 -15.42
C ILE A 311 -0.08 -4.31 -16.17
N ALA A 312 -0.11 -3.46 -17.21
CA ALA A 312 -1.32 -3.21 -18.01
C ALA A 312 -1.78 -4.49 -18.74
N VAL A 313 -0.87 -5.24 -19.36
CA VAL A 313 -1.16 -6.52 -20.00
C VAL A 313 -1.67 -7.54 -18.98
N ALA A 314 -0.99 -7.67 -17.83
CA ALA A 314 -1.41 -8.56 -16.75
C ALA A 314 -2.80 -8.19 -16.21
N ALA A 315 -3.10 -6.90 -16.09
CA ALA A 315 -4.40 -6.39 -15.67
C ALA A 315 -5.50 -6.71 -16.70
N LEU A 316 -5.22 -6.61 -18.01
CA LEU A 316 -6.16 -7.00 -19.06
C LEU A 316 -6.47 -8.50 -18.99
N VAL A 317 -5.44 -9.35 -18.89
CA VAL A 317 -5.59 -10.81 -18.80
C VAL A 317 -6.34 -11.23 -17.53
N ALA A 318 -6.14 -10.52 -16.42
CA ALA A 318 -6.81 -10.78 -15.14
C ALA A 318 -8.18 -10.09 -14.99
N GLY A 319 -8.59 -9.24 -15.93
CA GLY A 319 -9.85 -8.47 -15.88
C GLY A 319 -9.86 -7.31 -14.88
N TRP A 320 -8.70 -6.80 -14.46
CA TRP A 320 -8.57 -5.72 -13.47
C TRP A 320 -8.66 -4.33 -14.11
N ARG A 321 -9.87 -3.91 -14.50
CA ARG A 321 -10.11 -2.62 -15.21
C ARG A 321 -9.47 -1.40 -14.54
N GLY A 322 -9.61 -1.27 -13.22
CA GLY A 322 -9.01 -0.14 -12.49
C GLY A 322 -7.47 -0.14 -12.48
N VAL A 323 -6.85 -1.32 -12.41
CA VAL A 323 -5.38 -1.45 -12.46
C VAL A 323 -4.86 -1.15 -13.87
N PHE A 324 -5.60 -1.58 -14.90
CA PHE A 324 -5.28 -1.24 -16.29
C PHE A 324 -5.33 0.29 -16.53
N GLN A 325 -6.39 0.95 -16.07
CA GLN A 325 -6.53 2.42 -16.17
C GLN A 325 -5.43 3.15 -15.40
N LEU A 326 -5.10 2.67 -14.20
CA LEU A 326 -3.99 3.21 -13.41
C LEU A 326 -2.67 3.08 -14.17
N ALA A 327 -2.37 1.90 -14.73
CA ALA A 327 -1.14 1.66 -15.47
C ALA A 327 -1.02 2.57 -16.70
N VAL A 328 -2.10 2.74 -17.46
CA VAL A 328 -2.16 3.70 -18.59
C VAL A 328 -1.89 5.13 -18.11
N GLY A 329 -2.49 5.55 -16.99
CA GLY A 329 -2.26 6.87 -16.40
C GLY A 329 -0.81 7.08 -15.97
N VAL A 330 -0.18 6.07 -15.36
CA VAL A 330 1.23 6.15 -14.93
C VAL A 330 2.18 6.19 -16.13
N ILE A 331 1.92 5.41 -17.18
CA ILE A 331 2.67 5.45 -18.45
C ILE A 331 2.56 6.85 -19.07
N ALA A 332 1.35 7.41 -19.13
CA ALA A 332 1.13 8.75 -19.65
C ALA A 332 1.88 9.82 -18.85
N LEU A 333 1.82 9.74 -17.52
CA LEU A 333 2.57 10.65 -16.64
C LEU A 333 4.08 10.52 -16.85
N ARG A 334 4.61 9.30 -16.98
CA ARG A 334 6.05 9.09 -17.22
C ARG A 334 6.49 9.68 -18.55
N LEU A 335 5.68 9.61 -19.61
CA LEU A 335 5.98 10.25 -20.89
C LEU A 335 6.07 11.77 -20.77
N ILE A 336 5.23 12.38 -19.93
CA ILE A 336 5.31 13.82 -19.64
C ILE A 336 6.62 14.12 -18.91
N VAL A 337 6.95 13.36 -17.85
CA VAL A 337 8.20 13.55 -17.11
C VAL A 337 9.43 13.36 -18.02
N LEU A 338 9.43 12.34 -18.85
CA LEU A 338 10.52 12.07 -19.80
C LEU A 338 10.74 13.22 -20.78
N SER A 339 9.68 13.92 -21.19
CA SER A 339 9.81 15.09 -22.06
C SER A 339 10.57 16.25 -21.40
N PHE A 340 10.48 16.38 -20.07
CA PHE A 340 11.28 17.33 -19.31
C PHE A 340 12.72 16.83 -19.08
N GLU A 341 12.90 15.53 -18.83
CA GLU A 341 14.23 14.95 -18.60
C GLU A 341 15.13 15.02 -19.84
N LEU A 342 14.56 14.89 -21.05
CA LEU A 342 15.31 14.96 -22.31
C LEU A 342 15.54 16.39 -22.81
N ALA A 343 14.84 17.37 -22.25
CA ALA A 343 14.90 18.75 -22.72
C ALA A 343 16.09 19.50 -22.11
N SER A 344 16.99 19.97 -22.98
CA SER A 344 18.10 20.85 -22.58
C SER A 344 17.68 22.33 -22.43
N ASP A 345 16.55 22.73 -23.01
CA ASP A 345 16.02 24.09 -22.96
C ASP A 345 14.48 24.13 -22.94
N LEU A 346 13.90 25.32 -22.72
CA LEU A 346 12.46 25.54 -22.63
C LEU A 346 11.71 25.25 -23.95
N LEU A 347 12.37 25.42 -25.10
CA LEU A 347 11.75 25.24 -26.41
C LEU A 347 11.62 23.74 -26.72
N LEU A 348 12.68 22.97 -26.43
CA LEU A 348 12.70 21.51 -26.54
C LEU A 348 11.77 20.86 -25.52
N SER A 349 11.63 21.44 -24.33
CA SER A 349 10.62 21.05 -23.32
C SER A 349 9.20 21.29 -23.82
N GLY A 350 8.92 22.46 -24.41
CA GLY A 350 7.63 22.77 -25.02
C GLY A 350 7.26 21.82 -26.17
N PHE A 351 8.21 21.53 -27.06
CA PHE A 351 8.01 20.57 -28.15
C PHE A 351 7.83 19.14 -27.61
N GLY A 352 8.63 18.73 -26.63
CA GLY A 352 8.53 17.45 -25.96
C GLY A 352 7.17 17.24 -25.30
N LEU A 353 6.61 18.27 -24.67
CA LEU A 353 5.26 18.23 -24.09
C LEU A 353 4.17 18.06 -25.15
N ILE A 354 4.30 18.69 -26.31
CA ILE A 354 3.35 18.51 -27.44
C ILE A 354 3.39 17.06 -27.93
N VAL A 355 4.59 16.53 -28.19
CA VAL A 355 4.78 15.15 -28.64
C VAL A 355 4.25 14.16 -27.59
N SER A 356 4.55 14.40 -26.32
CA SER A 356 4.05 13.61 -25.19
C SER A 356 2.53 13.66 -25.13
N GLY A 357 1.91 14.84 -25.26
CA GLY A 357 0.46 15.01 -25.31
C GLY A 357 -0.20 14.22 -26.44
N VAL A 358 0.37 14.25 -27.64
CA VAL A 358 -0.12 13.45 -28.78
C VAL A 358 0.01 11.95 -28.49
N LEU A 359 1.14 11.52 -27.92
CA LEU A 359 1.37 10.12 -27.58
C LEU A 359 0.41 9.64 -26.48
N VAL A 360 0.16 10.46 -25.45
CA VAL A 360 -0.81 10.19 -24.39
C VAL A 360 -2.21 10.05 -24.96
N LEU A 361 -2.63 10.93 -25.88
CA LEU A 361 -3.92 10.82 -26.56
C LEU A 361 -4.01 9.53 -27.41
N ALA A 362 -2.94 9.17 -28.11
CA ALA A 362 -2.88 7.92 -28.88
C ALA A 362 -2.98 6.68 -27.99
N ILE A 363 -2.28 6.67 -26.84
CA ILE A 363 -2.35 5.61 -25.85
C ILE A 363 -3.75 5.54 -25.23
N ALA A 364 -4.36 6.67 -24.88
CA ALA A 364 -5.71 6.73 -24.34
C ALA A 364 -6.75 6.21 -25.34
N TRP A 365 -6.62 6.57 -26.62
CA TRP A 365 -7.45 6.07 -27.70
C TRP A 365 -7.29 4.56 -27.91
N ALA A 366 -6.05 4.06 -27.90
CA ALA A 366 -5.77 2.63 -28.00
C ALA A 366 -6.34 1.86 -26.79
N ALA A 367 -6.15 2.37 -25.57
CA ALA A 367 -6.69 1.80 -24.35
C ALA A 367 -8.23 1.76 -24.36
N TRP A 368 -8.86 2.84 -24.83
CA TRP A 368 -10.32 2.90 -25.02
C TRP A 368 -10.80 1.85 -26.03
N ARG A 369 -10.12 1.74 -27.19
CA ARG A 369 -10.46 0.75 -28.22
C ARG A 369 -10.37 -0.68 -27.71
N VAL A 370 -9.28 -1.02 -27.02
CA VAL A 370 -9.07 -2.33 -26.39
C VAL A 370 -10.13 -2.61 -25.31
N SER A 371 -10.48 -1.61 -24.51
CA SER A 371 -11.52 -1.77 -23.48
C SER A 371 -12.91 -2.02 -24.06
N ARG A 372 -13.24 -1.42 -25.22
CA ARG A 372 -14.52 -1.67 -25.91
C ARG A 372 -14.61 -3.06 -26.50
N SER A 373 -13.53 -3.61 -27.06
CA SER A 373 -13.51 -4.99 -27.58
C SER A 373 -13.65 -6.06 -26.50
N LEU A 374 -13.47 -5.70 -25.22
CA LEU A 374 -13.55 -6.60 -24.07
C LEU A 374 -14.79 -6.34 -23.20
N ALA A 375 -15.68 -5.41 -23.60
CA ALA A 375 -17.00 -5.30 -23.00
C ALA A 375 -17.84 -6.51 -23.45
N PRO A 376 -18.54 -7.23 -22.53
CA PRO A 376 -19.46 -8.28 -22.94
C PRO A 376 -20.49 -7.69 -23.91
N GLU A 377 -20.79 -8.39 -24.99
CA GLU A 377 -21.87 -8.00 -25.90
C GLU A 377 -23.15 -7.80 -25.09
N ALA A 378 -23.65 -6.57 -25.10
CA ALA A 378 -24.98 -6.28 -24.58
C ALA A 378 -25.98 -6.87 -25.59
N GLY A 379 -26.55 -8.03 -25.26
CA GLY A 379 -27.68 -8.62 -25.96
C GLY A 379 -27.30 -9.64 -27.02
N GLY A 380 -27.19 -10.90 -26.60
CA GLY A 380 -27.45 -12.05 -27.46
C GLY A 380 -28.67 -12.78 -26.90
N GLU A 381 -29.86 -12.39 -27.32
CA GLU A 381 -31.03 -13.26 -27.27
C GLU A 381 -30.87 -14.35 -28.35
N ALA A 382 -30.78 -15.60 -27.90
CA ALA A 382 -31.39 -16.78 -28.51
C ALA A 382 -31.45 -17.90 -27.46
#